data_AF-A0A5A7QQH6-F1
#
_entry.id   AF-A0A5A7QQH6-F1
#
_cell.length_a   1.000
_cell.length_b   1.000
_cell.length_c   1.000
_cell.angle_alpha   90.00
_cell.angle_beta   90.00
_cell.angle_gamma   90.00
#
_symmetry.space_group_name_H-M   'P 1'
#
loop_
_entity.id
_entity.type
_entity.pdbx_description
1 polymer ?
#
loop_
_entity_poly.entity_id
_entity_poly.type
_entity_poly.pdbx_seq_one_letter_code
_entity_poly.pdbx_strand_id
1 'polypeptide(L)'
;MFIESFKVESPNVKYTDGEIRSVYSYETTELVHENRNGAYQWIVKPKTVKYEFKTDSSVPKLGVMLVGWGGNNGTTLTGGVIANREEFKEKNKVDKVVVLWTANTERYSNVVVGLNDTVESLMASVDRNEAEISPSTLYAIACVLENVPFINGSPQNTFVPGLVDLAIQRNSLIGGDDFKSGQTKMKSVLVDFLVGAGIKPTSIVSYNHLGNNDGMNLSAPQTFRSKEISKSNVVDDMVASNGILYEPGEHPDHVVVIKYVPYVGDSKRAMDEYTSEIFMGGKSTIVLHNTCEDSLLAAPIILDLVLLTELSTRIKLKAEGESKFHSFHPVATILSYLTKAPLVPPGTPVVNALSKQRAMLENILRACVGLAPENNMILEYK
;
A
#
# COMPACT_ATOMS: atom_id res chain seq x y z
N MET A 1 -7.12 -19.83 19.41
CA MET A 1 -6.95 -21.22 18.94
C MET A 1 -6.40 -21.16 17.53
N PHE A 2 -5.20 -21.69 17.26
CA PHE A 2 -4.73 -21.83 15.89
C PHE A 2 -5.52 -22.97 15.25
N ILE A 3 -6.18 -22.70 14.13
CA ILE A 3 -6.92 -23.72 13.38
C ILE A 3 -5.89 -24.45 12.53
N GLU A 4 -5.69 -25.75 12.77
CA GLU A 4 -4.70 -26.55 12.06
C GLU A 4 -5.13 -26.92 10.64
N SER A 5 -6.45 -26.96 10.38
CA SER A 5 -6.99 -27.21 9.05
C SER A 5 -8.28 -26.42 8.80
N PHE A 6 -8.37 -25.80 7.62
CA PHE A 6 -9.52 -25.04 7.16
C PHE A 6 -9.90 -25.53 5.75
N LYS A 7 -11.19 -25.81 5.54
CA LYS A 7 -11.71 -26.26 4.25
C LYS A 7 -13.09 -25.66 4.01
N VAL A 8 -13.33 -25.16 2.80
CA VAL A 8 -14.63 -24.67 2.35
C VAL A 8 -15.33 -25.78 1.56
N GLU A 9 -16.49 -26.20 2.02
CA GLU A 9 -17.34 -27.15 1.28
C GLU A 9 -18.31 -26.37 0.39
N SER A 10 -17.96 -26.27 -0.89
CA SER A 10 -18.75 -25.55 -1.88
C SER A 10 -18.58 -26.18 -3.27
N PRO A 11 -19.63 -26.25 -4.10
CA PRO A 11 -19.51 -26.72 -5.48
C PRO A 11 -18.59 -25.81 -6.34
N ASN A 12 -18.36 -24.58 -5.87
CA ASN A 12 -17.51 -23.59 -6.54
C ASN A 12 -16.04 -23.71 -6.14
N VAL A 13 -15.66 -24.65 -5.29
CA VAL A 13 -14.29 -24.80 -4.79
C VAL A 13 -13.79 -26.22 -5.05
N LYS A 14 -12.61 -26.34 -5.62
CA LYS A 14 -11.91 -27.62 -5.84
C LYS A 14 -10.51 -27.54 -5.25
N TYR A 15 -10.20 -28.51 -4.42
CA TYR A 15 -8.87 -28.71 -3.83
C TYR A 15 -8.15 -29.81 -4.60
N THR A 16 -6.87 -29.61 -4.85
CA THR A 16 -5.94 -30.63 -5.36
C THR A 16 -4.69 -30.64 -4.50
N ASP A 17 -3.72 -31.51 -4.80
CA ASP A 17 -2.50 -31.67 -4.01
C ASP A 17 -1.62 -30.40 -3.95
N GLY A 18 -1.78 -29.45 -4.88
CA GLY A 18 -0.95 -28.24 -4.94
C GLY A 18 -1.69 -26.95 -5.28
N GLU A 19 -3.00 -26.97 -5.47
CA GLU A 19 -3.77 -25.76 -5.79
C GLU A 19 -5.20 -25.80 -5.26
N ILE A 20 -5.69 -24.62 -4.91
CA ILE A 20 -7.09 -24.31 -4.65
C ILE A 20 -7.64 -23.60 -5.89
N ARG A 21 -8.71 -24.13 -6.48
CA ARG A 21 -9.47 -23.47 -7.53
C ARG A 21 -10.82 -23.03 -6.99
N SER A 22 -11.16 -21.77 -7.21
CA SER A 22 -12.48 -21.25 -6.84
C SER A 22 -13.13 -20.47 -7.97
N VAL A 23 -14.45 -20.53 -8.06
CA VAL A 23 -15.25 -19.64 -8.89
C VAL A 23 -15.87 -18.58 -7.98
N TYR A 24 -15.70 -17.32 -8.34
CA TYR A 24 -16.17 -16.17 -7.56
C TYR A 24 -16.96 -15.22 -8.46
N SER A 25 -18.18 -14.86 -8.02
CA SER A 25 -19.01 -13.86 -8.70
C SER A 25 -18.68 -12.49 -8.13
N TYR A 26 -17.96 -11.66 -8.90
CA TYR A 26 -17.67 -10.28 -8.52
C TYR A 26 -18.84 -9.38 -8.92
N GLU A 27 -19.63 -8.98 -7.93
CA GLU A 27 -20.72 -8.03 -8.07
C GLU A 27 -20.21 -6.61 -7.87
N THR A 28 -20.56 -5.73 -8.80
CA THR A 28 -20.17 -4.32 -8.81
C THR A 28 -21.25 -3.50 -9.52
N THR A 29 -21.05 -2.20 -9.64
CA THR A 29 -22.04 -1.27 -10.17
C THR A 29 -21.40 -0.33 -11.16
N GLU A 30 -21.98 -0.22 -12.35
CA GLU A 30 -21.66 0.81 -13.33
C GLU A 30 -22.58 2.01 -13.11
N LEU A 31 -21.99 3.22 -13.15
CA LEU A 31 -22.68 4.46 -12.90
C LEU A 31 -22.63 5.34 -14.16
N VAL A 32 -23.79 5.66 -14.72
CA VAL A 32 -23.91 6.50 -15.92
C VAL A 32 -24.64 7.79 -15.56
N HIS A 33 -24.07 8.92 -15.99
CA HIS A 33 -24.73 10.22 -15.90
C HIS A 33 -25.54 10.46 -17.18
N GLU A 34 -26.83 10.72 -17.04
CA GLU A 34 -27.67 11.17 -18.15
C GLU A 34 -28.28 12.53 -17.84
N ASN A 35 -28.21 13.45 -18.81
CA ASN A 35 -28.99 14.69 -18.78
C ASN A 35 -30.27 14.44 -19.57
N ARG A 36 -31.40 14.36 -18.86
CA ARG A 36 -32.72 14.21 -19.47
C ARG A 36 -33.56 15.42 -19.11
N ASN A 37 -33.97 16.17 -20.13
CA ASN A 37 -34.79 17.38 -20.00
C ASN A 37 -34.17 18.46 -19.08
N GLY A 38 -32.84 18.61 -19.07
CA GLY A 38 -32.15 19.62 -18.27
C GLY A 38 -31.90 19.23 -16.81
N ALA A 39 -32.30 18.02 -16.39
CA ALA A 39 -32.00 17.46 -15.08
C ALA A 39 -30.94 16.35 -15.18
N TYR A 40 -29.92 16.40 -14.32
CA TYR A 40 -28.95 15.32 -14.18
C TYR A 40 -29.56 14.16 -13.40
N GLN A 41 -29.47 12.96 -13.97
CA GLN A 41 -29.91 11.71 -13.34
C GLN A 41 -28.76 10.70 -13.34
N TRP A 42 -28.72 9.92 -12.26
CA TRP A 42 -27.83 8.77 -12.15
C TRP A 42 -28.56 7.51 -12.59
N ILE A 43 -27.99 6.78 -13.55
CA ILE A 43 -28.39 5.42 -13.86
C ILE A 43 -27.39 4.47 -13.24
N VAL A 44 -27.87 3.68 -12.29
CA VAL A 44 -27.10 2.72 -11.50
C VAL A 44 -27.35 1.32 -12.07
N LYS A 45 -26.36 0.71 -12.71
CA LYS A 45 -26.48 -0.59 -13.39
C LYS A 45 -25.67 -1.66 -12.63
N PRO A 46 -26.33 -2.58 -11.89
CA PRO A 46 -25.64 -3.72 -11.31
C PRO A 46 -24.97 -4.57 -12.39
N LYS A 47 -23.75 -5.01 -12.11
CA LYS A 47 -22.93 -5.81 -13.01
C LYS A 47 -22.31 -6.95 -12.22
N THR A 48 -22.33 -8.15 -12.81
CA THR A 48 -21.65 -9.32 -12.24
C THR A 48 -20.63 -9.83 -13.25
N VAL A 49 -19.42 -10.08 -12.79
CA VAL A 49 -18.35 -10.71 -13.57
C VAL A 49 -17.89 -11.95 -12.84
N LYS A 50 -17.90 -13.11 -13.50
CA LYS A 50 -17.35 -14.34 -12.91
C LYS A 50 -15.84 -14.37 -13.08
N TYR A 51 -15.15 -14.74 -12.00
CA TYR A 51 -13.72 -14.99 -11.98
C TYR A 51 -13.45 -16.44 -11.56
N GLU A 52 -12.49 -17.07 -12.23
CA GLU A 52 -11.84 -18.27 -11.73
C GLU A 52 -10.54 -17.84 -11.03
N PHE A 53 -10.39 -18.17 -9.76
CA PHE A 53 -9.14 -18.05 -9.01
C PHE A 53 -8.41 -19.39 -8.99
N LYS A 54 -7.10 -19.31 -9.08
CA LYS A 54 -6.16 -20.41 -8.89
C LYS A 54 -5.10 -19.95 -7.91
N THR A 55 -5.07 -20.58 -6.74
CA THR A 55 -4.11 -20.28 -5.67
C THR A 55 -3.23 -21.50 -5.43
N ASP A 56 -1.93 -21.35 -5.67
CA ASP A 56 -0.94 -22.37 -5.31
C ASP A 56 -0.87 -22.51 -3.78
N SER A 57 -1.10 -23.72 -3.26
CA SER A 57 -1.11 -24.01 -1.83
C SER A 57 0.26 -24.41 -1.29
N SER A 58 1.26 -24.61 -2.16
CA SER A 58 2.63 -24.93 -1.76
C SER A 58 3.32 -23.69 -1.21
N VAL A 59 3.64 -23.68 0.09
CA VAL A 59 4.32 -22.55 0.73
C VAL A 59 5.84 -22.68 0.50
N PRO A 60 6.48 -21.73 -0.20
CA PRO A 60 7.91 -21.83 -0.48
C PRO A 60 8.75 -21.53 0.76
N LYS A 61 9.99 -22.02 0.77
CA LYS A 61 11.00 -21.45 1.66
C LYS A 61 11.35 -20.05 1.17
N LEU A 62 10.91 -19.04 1.90
CA LEU A 62 11.02 -17.63 1.51
C LEU A 62 12.31 -16.98 2.02
N GLY A 63 13.08 -16.42 1.10
CA GLY A 63 14.17 -15.49 1.38
C GLY A 63 13.67 -14.06 1.50
N VAL A 64 14.20 -13.31 2.47
CA VAL A 64 13.90 -11.88 2.64
C VAL A 64 15.19 -11.11 2.60
N MET A 65 15.27 -10.14 1.69
CA MET A 65 16.42 -9.23 1.57
C MET A 65 15.97 -7.83 1.96
N LEU A 66 16.52 -7.33 3.06
CA LEU A 66 16.19 -6.01 3.60
C LEU A 66 17.29 -5.01 3.23
N VAL A 67 16.94 -4.01 2.43
CA VAL A 67 17.85 -2.89 2.16
C VAL A 67 17.92 -2.03 3.41
N GLY A 68 19.13 -1.77 3.90
CA GLY A 68 19.37 -1.08 5.17
C GLY A 68 19.65 -2.02 6.35
N TRP A 69 19.78 -3.33 6.13
CA TRP A 69 20.24 -4.30 7.13
C TRP A 69 21.72 -4.06 7.49
N GLY A 70 21.99 -3.06 8.34
CA GLY A 70 23.32 -2.79 8.91
C GLY A 70 24.09 -1.57 8.39
N GLY A 71 23.51 -0.69 7.56
CA GLY A 71 24.02 0.65 7.20
C GLY A 71 25.47 0.78 6.68
N ASN A 72 25.64 1.09 5.38
CA ASN A 72 26.56 2.13 4.82
C ASN A 72 27.07 1.87 3.38
N ASN A 73 26.88 0.70 2.76
CA ASN A 73 27.59 0.41 1.50
C ASN A 73 26.62 0.24 0.31
N GLY A 74 26.49 1.29 -0.49
CA GLY A 74 25.57 1.38 -1.64
C GLY A 74 26.20 1.38 -3.04
N THR A 75 27.52 1.26 -3.20
CA THR A 75 28.17 1.55 -4.50
C THR A 75 28.43 0.34 -5.40
N THR A 76 28.16 -0.89 -4.94
CA THR A 76 28.20 -2.14 -5.75
C THR A 76 26.80 -2.76 -5.87
N LEU A 77 25.79 -1.93 -6.09
CA LEU A 77 24.40 -2.23 -5.70
C LEU A 77 23.69 -3.23 -6.61
N THR A 78 23.59 -2.96 -7.91
CA THR A 78 22.75 -3.77 -8.82
C THR A 78 23.38 -5.14 -9.08
N GLY A 79 24.67 -5.17 -9.46
CA GLY A 79 25.42 -6.41 -9.60
C GLY A 79 25.59 -7.16 -8.27
N GLY A 80 25.74 -6.43 -7.16
CA GLY A 80 25.79 -7.01 -5.82
C GLY A 80 24.45 -7.56 -5.36
N VAL A 81 23.31 -6.95 -5.69
CA VAL A 81 21.97 -7.49 -5.36
C VAL A 81 21.72 -8.77 -6.13
N ILE A 82 22.05 -8.80 -7.41
CA ILE A 82 21.89 -10.00 -8.26
C ILE A 82 22.82 -11.12 -7.77
N ALA A 83 24.11 -10.83 -7.59
CA ALA A 83 25.08 -11.81 -7.10
C ALA A 83 24.77 -12.29 -5.68
N ASN A 84 24.45 -11.37 -4.76
CA ASN A 84 24.04 -11.73 -3.40
C ASN A 84 22.74 -12.53 -3.42
N ARG A 85 21.78 -12.24 -4.31
CA ARG A 85 20.55 -13.02 -4.40
C ARG A 85 20.83 -14.45 -4.83
N GLU A 86 21.55 -14.67 -5.93
CA GLU A 86 21.83 -16.04 -6.39
C GLU A 86 22.65 -16.82 -5.35
N GLU A 87 23.71 -16.23 -4.80
CA GLU A 87 24.46 -16.83 -3.71
C GLU A 87 23.57 -17.10 -2.48
N PHE A 88 22.70 -16.15 -2.13
CA PHE A 88 21.76 -16.30 -1.02
C PHE A 88 20.75 -17.42 -1.28
N LYS A 89 20.21 -17.53 -2.49
CA LYS A 89 19.29 -18.59 -2.89
C LYS A 89 19.96 -19.96 -2.81
N GLU A 90 21.17 -20.09 -3.37
CA GLU A 90 21.93 -21.33 -3.37
C GLU A 90 22.34 -21.75 -1.95
N LYS A 91 22.93 -20.83 -1.18
CA LYS A 91 23.44 -21.10 0.17
C LYS A 91 22.31 -21.42 1.16
N ASN A 92 21.22 -20.65 1.10
CA ASN A 92 20.10 -20.81 2.03
C ASN A 92 19.01 -21.77 1.51
N LYS A 93 19.13 -22.25 0.26
CA LYS A 93 18.18 -23.15 -0.40
C LYS A 93 16.75 -22.61 -0.35
N VAL A 94 16.56 -21.33 -0.69
CA VAL A 94 15.25 -20.67 -0.72
C VAL A 94 14.66 -20.68 -2.13
N ASP A 95 13.34 -20.86 -2.24
CA ASP A 95 12.66 -21.00 -3.53
C ASP A 95 12.31 -19.63 -4.12
N LYS A 96 11.87 -18.71 -3.25
CA LYS A 96 11.47 -17.33 -3.59
C LYS A 96 12.24 -16.33 -2.76
N VAL A 97 12.35 -15.11 -3.28
CA VAL A 97 12.93 -13.96 -2.58
C VAL A 97 11.97 -12.79 -2.69
N VAL A 98 11.83 -12.01 -1.62
CA VAL A 98 11.20 -10.69 -1.62
C VAL A 98 12.24 -9.68 -1.13
N VAL A 99 12.36 -8.56 -1.83
CA VAL A 99 13.22 -7.44 -1.43
C VAL A 99 12.34 -6.34 -0.85
N LEU A 100 12.75 -5.79 0.29
CA LEU A 100 12.04 -4.68 0.93
C LEU A 100 13.03 -3.59 1.34
N TRP A 101 12.69 -2.35 0.98
CA TRP A 101 13.42 -1.16 1.40
C TRP A 101 13.02 -0.75 2.81
N THR A 102 13.95 -0.82 3.75
CA THR A 102 13.80 -0.30 5.13
C THR A 102 15.00 0.56 5.53
N ALA A 103 15.72 1.10 4.54
CA ALA A 103 16.82 2.02 4.77
C ALA A 103 16.30 3.44 5.01
N ASN A 104 17.23 4.37 5.23
CA ASN A 104 16.95 5.79 5.41
C ASN A 104 15.98 6.33 4.35
N THR A 105 15.16 7.30 4.78
CA THR A 105 14.31 8.05 3.85
C THR A 105 15.19 8.85 2.90
N GLU A 106 14.93 8.70 1.60
CA GLU A 106 15.55 9.54 0.58
C GLU A 106 14.70 10.80 0.32
N ARG A 107 15.30 11.80 -0.33
CA ARG A 107 14.54 12.90 -0.92
C ARG A 107 13.69 12.38 -2.08
N TYR A 108 12.66 13.11 -2.47
CA TYR A 108 11.98 12.84 -3.74
C TYR A 108 12.94 13.09 -4.92
N SER A 109 12.86 12.22 -5.92
CA SER A 109 13.41 12.44 -7.25
C SER A 109 12.43 13.28 -8.08
N ASN A 110 12.95 14.19 -8.87
CA ASN A 110 12.19 14.94 -9.87
C ASN A 110 11.74 13.99 -10.97
N VAL A 111 10.45 14.06 -11.31
CA VAL A 111 9.91 13.33 -12.47
C VAL A 111 9.98 14.26 -13.68
N VAL A 112 10.82 13.90 -14.66
CA VAL A 112 11.14 14.76 -15.80
C VAL A 112 11.03 13.97 -17.10
N VAL A 113 10.41 14.57 -18.12
CA VAL A 113 10.30 14.01 -19.46
C VAL A 113 11.70 13.78 -20.06
N GLY A 114 11.97 12.57 -20.55
CA GLY A 114 13.28 12.19 -21.07
C GLY A 114 14.30 11.73 -20.01
N LEU A 115 13.92 11.72 -18.72
CA LEU A 115 14.78 11.29 -17.61
C LEU A 115 14.30 9.97 -16.99
N ASN A 116 13.07 9.95 -16.48
CA ASN A 116 12.52 8.83 -15.70
C ASN A 116 11.01 8.64 -15.91
N ASP A 117 10.48 9.23 -16.98
CA ASP A 117 9.08 9.20 -17.39
C ASP A 117 8.70 7.94 -18.18
N THR A 118 9.64 7.35 -18.92
CA THR A 118 9.44 6.08 -19.63
C THR A 118 10.53 5.06 -19.29
N VAL A 119 10.32 3.79 -19.64
CA VAL A 119 11.31 2.73 -19.46
C VAL A 119 12.61 3.08 -20.19
N GLU A 120 12.51 3.53 -21.44
CA GLU A 120 13.66 3.85 -22.29
C GLU A 120 14.47 5.00 -21.71
N SER A 121 13.79 6.09 -21.31
CA SER A 121 14.42 7.23 -20.66
C SER A 121 15.10 6.82 -19.35
N LEU A 122 14.40 6.05 -18.51
CA LEU A 122 14.91 5.58 -17.22
C LEU A 122 16.19 4.75 -17.38
N MET A 123 16.18 3.75 -18.27
CA MET A 123 17.33 2.89 -18.51
C MET A 123 18.51 3.67 -19.10
N ALA A 124 18.26 4.57 -20.06
CA ALA A 124 19.30 5.43 -20.62
C ALA A 124 19.90 6.38 -19.56
N SER A 125 19.09 6.84 -18.60
CA SER A 125 19.55 7.67 -17.47
C SER A 125 20.41 6.90 -16.49
N VAL A 126 20.12 5.61 -16.26
CA VAL A 126 21.01 4.71 -15.51
C VAL A 126 22.36 4.58 -16.23
N ASP A 127 22.35 4.33 -17.55
CA ASP A 127 23.58 4.16 -18.34
C ASP A 127 24.45 5.43 -18.35
N ARG A 128 23.81 6.61 -18.38
CA ARG A 128 24.50 7.91 -18.27
C ARG A 128 24.90 8.28 -16.85
N ASN A 129 24.53 7.46 -15.86
CA ASN A 129 24.78 7.72 -14.44
C ASN A 129 24.20 9.07 -13.97
N GLU A 130 22.96 9.36 -14.38
CA GLU A 130 22.26 10.59 -14.02
C GLU A 130 22.05 10.70 -12.50
N ALA A 131 22.37 11.87 -11.93
CA ALA A 131 22.36 12.08 -10.47
C ALA A 131 20.96 12.00 -9.83
N GLU A 132 19.90 12.07 -10.63
CA GLU A 132 18.52 12.01 -10.15
C GLU A 132 18.01 10.57 -9.95
N ILE A 133 18.76 9.58 -10.45
CA ILE A 133 18.46 8.17 -10.22
C ILE A 133 18.92 7.80 -8.81
N SER A 134 17.97 7.60 -7.91
CA SER A 134 18.26 7.29 -6.52
C SER A 134 18.74 5.84 -6.34
N PRO A 135 19.45 5.54 -5.25
CA PRO A 135 19.74 4.16 -4.87
C PRO A 135 18.49 3.28 -4.78
N SER A 136 17.38 3.78 -4.21
CA SER A 136 16.13 3.01 -4.17
C SER A 136 15.59 2.67 -5.56
N THR A 137 15.67 3.59 -6.53
CA THR A 137 15.29 3.33 -7.92
C THR A 137 16.18 2.24 -8.54
N LEU A 138 17.50 2.26 -8.30
CA LEU A 138 18.42 1.23 -8.78
C LEU A 138 18.09 -0.16 -8.20
N TYR A 139 17.80 -0.25 -6.90
CA TYR A 139 17.36 -1.51 -6.27
C TYR A 139 16.08 -2.03 -6.90
N ALA A 140 15.09 -1.15 -7.11
CA ALA A 140 13.82 -1.53 -7.69
C ALA A 140 13.96 -1.99 -9.14
N ILE A 141 14.77 -1.30 -9.97
CA ILE A 141 15.11 -1.74 -11.33
C ILE A 141 15.74 -3.13 -11.30
N ALA A 142 16.74 -3.34 -10.43
CA ALA A 142 17.42 -4.63 -10.30
C ALA A 142 16.44 -5.75 -9.95
N CYS A 143 15.52 -5.51 -9.02
CA CYS A 143 14.52 -6.49 -8.62
C CYS A 143 13.54 -6.80 -9.77
N VAL A 144 13.05 -5.76 -10.45
CA VAL A 144 12.10 -5.91 -11.55
C VAL A 144 12.70 -6.64 -12.76
N LEU A 145 13.94 -6.33 -13.15
CA LEU A 145 14.64 -7.02 -14.24
C LEU A 145 14.80 -8.52 -13.97
N GLU A 146 14.87 -8.88 -12.69
CA GLU A 146 15.07 -10.24 -12.20
C GLU A 146 13.77 -10.92 -11.75
N ASN A 147 12.63 -10.25 -11.96
CA ASN A 147 11.31 -10.72 -11.54
C ASN A 147 11.21 -11.08 -10.04
N VAL A 148 11.88 -10.28 -9.20
CA VAL A 148 11.85 -10.35 -7.75
C VAL A 148 10.92 -9.24 -7.23
N PRO A 149 9.90 -9.57 -6.41
CA PRO A 149 9.05 -8.54 -5.82
C PRO A 149 9.84 -7.52 -5.00
N PHE A 150 9.53 -6.23 -5.20
CA PHE A 150 10.16 -5.13 -4.50
C PHE A 150 9.14 -4.27 -3.74
N ILE A 151 9.38 -4.07 -2.45
CA ILE A 151 8.50 -3.29 -1.57
C ILE A 151 9.24 -2.06 -1.07
N ASN A 152 8.68 -0.88 -1.27
CA ASN A 152 9.21 0.36 -0.70
C ASN A 152 8.57 0.67 0.66
N GLY A 153 9.34 0.49 1.73
CA GLY A 153 8.92 0.78 3.10
C GLY A 153 9.09 2.23 3.55
N SER A 154 9.65 3.09 2.69
CA SER A 154 9.97 4.50 2.98
C SER A 154 9.20 5.44 2.05
N PRO A 155 9.14 6.76 2.35
CA PRO A 155 8.19 7.66 1.68
C PRO A 155 8.69 8.27 0.37
N GLN A 156 9.95 8.09 -0.02
CA GLN A 156 10.46 8.61 -1.28
C GLN A 156 9.72 7.98 -2.48
N ASN A 157 9.60 8.73 -3.58
CA ASN A 157 8.95 8.30 -4.81
C ASN A 157 9.83 7.38 -5.68
N THR A 158 10.27 6.26 -5.09
CA THR A 158 11.08 5.23 -5.77
C THR A 158 10.47 4.83 -7.13
N PHE A 159 9.14 4.66 -7.14
CA PHE A 159 8.33 4.21 -8.28
C PHE A 159 7.96 5.34 -9.23
N VAL A 160 8.98 5.94 -9.86
CA VAL A 160 8.80 6.87 -10.99
C VAL A 160 8.09 6.20 -12.17
N PRO A 161 7.42 6.95 -13.07
CA PRO A 161 6.59 6.38 -14.14
C PRO A 161 7.32 5.32 -14.99
N GLY A 162 8.57 5.58 -15.40
CA GLY A 162 9.35 4.61 -16.16
C GLY A 162 9.63 3.30 -15.42
N LEU A 163 9.67 3.31 -14.08
CA LEU A 163 9.85 2.10 -13.28
C LEU A 163 8.53 1.34 -13.12
N VAL A 164 7.41 2.05 -13.00
CA VAL A 164 6.07 1.43 -13.00
C VAL A 164 5.82 0.73 -14.33
N ASP A 165 6.14 1.39 -15.45
CA ASP A 165 6.04 0.80 -16.78
C ASP A 165 6.94 -0.43 -16.93
N LEU A 166 8.18 -0.38 -16.43
CA LEU A 166 9.09 -1.51 -16.44
C LEU A 166 8.53 -2.71 -15.64
N ALA A 167 7.94 -2.44 -14.48
CA ALA A 167 7.29 -3.46 -13.65
C ALA A 167 6.09 -4.09 -14.35
N ILE A 168 5.29 -3.29 -15.08
CA ILE A 168 4.19 -3.76 -15.90
C ILE A 168 4.69 -4.63 -17.05
N GLN A 169 5.69 -4.17 -17.81
CA GLN A 169 6.27 -4.92 -18.93
C GLN A 169 6.86 -6.27 -18.50
N ARG A 170 7.49 -6.32 -17.31
CA ARG A 170 8.09 -7.55 -16.76
C ARG A 170 7.11 -8.39 -15.95
N ASN A 171 5.90 -7.89 -15.69
CA ASN A 171 4.93 -8.49 -14.78
C ASN A 171 5.54 -8.80 -13.39
N SER A 172 6.38 -7.89 -12.89
CA SER A 172 7.09 -8.03 -11.61
C SER A 172 6.44 -7.17 -10.53
N LEU A 173 6.13 -7.79 -9.39
CA LEU A 173 5.35 -7.14 -8.34
C LEU A 173 6.14 -6.01 -7.66
N ILE A 174 5.54 -4.82 -7.60
CA ILE A 174 6.03 -3.68 -6.83
C ILE A 174 4.95 -3.17 -5.87
N GLY A 175 5.32 -2.64 -4.72
CA GLY A 175 4.37 -2.05 -3.79
C GLY A 175 5.00 -1.18 -2.72
N GLY A 176 4.18 -0.37 -2.07
CA GLY A 176 4.60 0.76 -1.24
C GLY A 176 3.48 1.79 -1.16
N ASP A 177 3.69 2.99 -0.63
CA ASP A 177 4.92 3.52 -0.03
C ASP A 177 4.73 3.85 1.46
N ASP A 178 5.83 3.78 2.22
CA ASP A 178 5.97 4.15 3.64
C ASP A 178 5.13 3.32 4.64
N PHE A 179 5.74 2.69 5.65
CA PHE A 179 5.00 1.82 6.59
C PHE A 179 3.88 2.53 7.37
N LYS A 180 2.66 1.99 7.38
CA LYS A 180 1.53 2.52 8.18
C LYS A 180 1.54 1.92 9.59
N SER A 181 2.46 2.36 10.46
CA SER A 181 2.69 1.82 11.81
C SER A 181 1.72 2.32 12.89
N GLY A 182 1.91 3.54 13.38
CA GLY A 182 1.22 4.09 14.55
C GLY A 182 0.26 5.25 14.21
N GLN A 183 0.76 6.49 14.27
CA GLN A 183 -0.05 7.71 14.13
C GLN A 183 -0.92 7.72 12.86
N THR A 184 -0.33 7.48 11.69
CA THR A 184 -1.08 7.50 10.42
C THR A 184 -2.12 6.39 10.33
N LYS A 185 -1.84 5.22 10.93
CA LYS A 185 -2.79 4.12 11.01
C LYS A 185 -4.04 4.55 11.80
N MET A 186 -3.83 5.15 12.97
CA MET A 186 -4.92 5.69 13.78
C MET A 186 -5.69 6.82 13.06
N LYS A 187 -4.97 7.75 12.41
CA LYS A 187 -5.57 8.84 11.63
C LYS A 187 -6.53 8.32 10.55
N SER A 188 -6.10 7.30 9.80
CA SER A 188 -6.93 6.70 8.73
C SER A 188 -8.18 5.96 9.23
N VAL A 189 -8.22 5.59 10.52
CA VAL A 189 -9.43 5.05 11.18
C VAL A 189 -10.30 6.20 11.67
N LEU A 190 -9.71 7.16 12.37
CA LEU A 190 -10.44 8.23 13.04
C LEU A 190 -11.14 9.15 12.04
N VAL A 191 -10.48 9.53 10.95
CA VAL A 191 -11.07 10.43 9.95
C VAL A 191 -12.20 9.75 9.17
N ASP A 192 -12.04 8.47 8.80
CA ASP A 192 -13.11 7.68 8.18
C ASP A 192 -14.33 7.54 9.12
N PHE A 193 -14.10 7.33 10.42
CA PHE A 193 -15.16 7.35 11.43
C PHE A 193 -15.86 8.71 11.53
N LEU A 194 -15.11 9.80 11.67
CA LEU A 194 -15.69 11.14 11.86
C LEU A 194 -16.54 11.54 10.64
N VAL A 195 -15.98 11.43 9.44
CA VAL A 195 -16.69 11.76 8.20
C VAL A 195 -17.88 10.83 7.97
N GLY A 196 -17.72 9.53 8.24
CA GLY A 196 -18.80 8.55 8.15
C GLY A 196 -19.93 8.79 9.15
N ALA A 197 -19.65 9.42 10.29
CA ALA A 197 -20.62 9.83 11.30
C ALA A 197 -21.28 11.19 11.02
N GLY A 198 -20.96 11.85 9.89
CA GLY A 198 -21.47 13.17 9.57
C GLY A 198 -20.84 14.30 10.38
N ILE A 199 -19.67 14.06 10.98
CA ILE A 199 -18.88 15.06 11.70
C ILE A 199 -17.83 15.59 10.71
N LYS A 200 -17.66 16.91 10.64
CA LYS A 200 -16.75 17.56 9.67
C LYS A 200 -15.42 17.92 10.34
N PRO A 201 -14.35 17.11 10.23
CA PRO A 201 -13.00 17.57 10.54
C PRO A 201 -12.69 18.86 9.78
N THR A 202 -12.30 19.91 10.52
CA THR A 202 -11.90 21.20 9.94
C THR A 202 -10.44 21.52 10.22
N SER A 203 -9.85 20.92 11.26
CA SER A 203 -8.42 21.01 11.53
C SER A 203 -7.86 19.70 12.07
N ILE A 204 -6.74 19.27 11.50
CA ILE A 204 -5.98 18.08 11.88
C ILE A 204 -4.52 18.51 12.06
N VAL A 205 -4.02 18.47 13.29
CA VAL A 205 -2.64 18.85 13.60
C VAL A 205 -1.92 17.66 14.19
N SER A 206 -0.89 17.16 13.50
CA SER A 206 -0.16 15.94 13.84
C SER A 206 1.30 16.22 14.17
N TYR A 207 1.63 16.34 15.45
CA TYR A 207 2.99 16.47 15.94
C TYR A 207 3.62 15.11 16.22
N ASN A 208 4.93 15.01 15.98
CA ASN A 208 5.72 13.83 16.29
C ASN A 208 7.12 14.21 16.75
N HIS A 209 7.68 13.47 17.69
CA HIS A 209 9.12 13.50 17.94
C HIS A 209 9.68 12.13 18.29
N LEU A 210 10.91 11.87 17.85
CA LEU A 210 11.65 10.61 18.00
C LEU A 210 13.17 10.86 18.00
N GLY A 211 13.94 9.97 18.62
CA GLY A 211 15.38 10.12 18.88
C GLY A 211 16.27 9.08 18.20
N ASN A 212 15.70 8.15 17.44
CA ASN A 212 16.44 7.15 16.66
C ASN A 212 17.00 7.73 15.34
N ASN A 213 17.68 6.90 14.55
CA ASN A 213 18.30 7.32 13.28
C ASN A 213 17.27 7.79 12.22
N ASP A 214 16.03 7.27 12.27
CA ASP A 214 14.96 7.77 11.40
C ASP A 214 14.64 9.25 11.74
N GLY A 215 14.45 9.56 13.03
CA GLY A 215 14.28 10.94 13.48
C GLY A 215 15.45 11.85 13.11
N MET A 216 16.67 11.36 13.23
CA MET A 216 17.87 12.11 12.85
C MET A 216 17.90 12.39 11.34
N ASN A 217 17.62 11.39 10.51
CA ASN A 217 17.56 11.53 9.05
C ASN A 217 16.45 12.49 8.61
N LEU A 218 15.28 12.42 9.25
CA LEU A 218 14.12 13.28 9.00
C LEU A 218 14.27 14.70 9.56
N SER A 219 15.37 15.01 10.26
CA SER A 219 15.67 16.39 10.66
C SER A 219 16.07 17.28 9.48
N ALA A 220 16.52 16.67 8.36
CA ALA A 220 16.83 17.38 7.13
C ALA A 220 15.54 17.73 6.36
N PRO A 221 15.38 18.97 5.84
CA PRO A 221 14.14 19.39 5.18
C PRO A 221 13.72 18.52 3.98
N GLN A 222 14.69 18.05 3.18
CA GLN A 222 14.42 17.30 1.95
C GLN A 222 13.86 15.88 2.22
N THR A 223 14.36 15.21 3.26
CA THR A 223 13.87 13.89 3.69
C THR A 223 12.58 14.01 4.49
N PHE A 224 12.44 15.08 5.29
CA PHE A 224 11.18 15.43 5.94
C PHE A 224 10.06 15.62 4.91
N ARG A 225 10.31 16.35 3.82
CA ARG A 225 9.31 16.61 2.77
C ARG A 225 8.71 15.33 2.21
N SER A 226 9.52 14.30 2.00
CA SER A 226 9.03 12.97 1.58
C SER A 226 7.98 12.43 2.56
N LYS A 227 8.29 12.48 3.86
CA LYS A 227 7.42 11.99 4.95
C LYS A 227 6.19 12.87 5.17
N GLU A 228 6.31 14.17 4.93
CA GLU A 228 5.22 15.13 5.04
C GLU A 228 4.13 14.83 4.00
N ILE A 229 4.52 14.59 2.75
CA ILE A 229 3.59 14.25 1.66
C ILE A 229 2.82 12.96 1.99
N SER A 230 3.52 11.86 2.34
CA SER A 230 2.88 10.57 2.63
C SER A 230 1.93 10.61 3.86
N LYS A 231 2.18 11.50 4.82
CA LYS A 231 1.35 11.65 6.03
C LYS A 231 0.17 12.59 5.85
N SER A 232 0.22 13.49 4.86
CA SER A 232 -0.82 14.48 4.61
C SER A 232 -1.93 13.89 3.74
N ASN A 233 -1.58 13.20 2.64
CA ASN A 233 -2.55 12.71 1.66
C ASN A 233 -3.51 11.60 2.16
N VAL A 234 -3.29 11.08 3.37
CA VAL A 234 -4.04 9.93 3.91
C VAL A 234 -5.51 10.24 4.21
N VAL A 235 -5.92 11.52 4.19
CA VAL A 235 -7.30 11.95 4.49
C VAL A 235 -8.09 12.37 3.26
N ASP A 236 -7.42 12.52 2.10
CA ASP A 236 -7.98 13.18 0.92
C ASP A 236 -9.21 12.43 0.36
N ASP A 237 -9.14 11.09 0.31
CA ASP A 237 -10.23 10.25 -0.20
C ASP A 237 -11.45 10.27 0.72
N MET A 238 -11.25 10.37 2.04
CA MET A 238 -12.37 10.48 3.00
C MET A 238 -13.07 11.83 2.89
N VAL A 239 -12.30 12.92 2.79
CA VAL A 239 -12.85 14.27 2.58
C VAL A 239 -13.64 14.33 1.28
N ALA A 240 -13.06 13.84 0.17
CA ALA A 240 -13.72 13.81 -1.14
C ALA A 240 -14.96 12.90 -1.18
N SER A 241 -15.07 11.93 -0.27
CA SER A 241 -16.21 11.00 -0.24
C SER A 241 -17.52 11.62 0.24
N ASN A 242 -17.50 12.81 0.86
CA ASN A 242 -18.68 13.41 1.46
C ASN A 242 -18.88 14.87 1.02
N GLY A 243 -19.50 15.04 -0.15
CA GLY A 243 -19.87 16.34 -0.70
C GLY A 243 -20.99 17.09 0.04
N ILE A 244 -21.54 16.55 1.13
CA ILE A 244 -22.46 17.29 2.03
C ILE A 244 -21.65 18.06 3.09
N LEU A 245 -20.56 17.46 3.59
CA LEU A 245 -19.71 18.09 4.58
C LEU A 245 -18.70 19.05 3.95
N TYR A 246 -18.17 18.70 2.77
CA TYR A 246 -17.11 19.45 2.11
C TYR A 246 -17.53 19.93 0.73
N GLU A 247 -17.31 21.21 0.45
CA GLU A 247 -17.45 21.75 -0.89
C GLU A 247 -16.35 21.23 -1.84
N PRO A 248 -16.52 21.31 -3.17
CA PRO A 248 -15.49 20.89 -4.12
C PRO A 248 -14.15 21.60 -3.88
N GLY A 249 -13.12 20.83 -3.54
CA GLY A 249 -11.77 21.34 -3.24
C GLY A 249 -11.60 21.88 -1.81
N GLU A 250 -12.62 21.78 -0.96
CA GLU A 250 -12.50 22.08 0.47
C GLU A 250 -11.76 20.94 1.18
N HIS A 251 -10.79 21.30 2.02
CA HIS A 251 -10.04 20.37 2.85
C HIS A 251 -9.86 20.95 4.27
N PRO A 252 -9.75 20.12 5.31
CA PRO A 252 -9.37 20.61 6.63
C PRO A 252 -7.96 21.21 6.59
N ASP A 253 -7.69 22.15 7.49
CA ASP A 253 -6.32 22.54 7.80
C ASP A 253 -5.56 21.28 8.24
N HIS A 254 -4.48 20.92 7.53
CA HIS A 254 -3.71 19.71 7.85
C HIS A 254 -2.23 20.04 8.00
N VAL A 255 -1.72 19.87 9.22
CA VAL A 255 -0.32 20.17 9.55
C VAL A 255 0.35 18.92 10.10
N VAL A 256 1.51 18.58 9.55
CA VAL A 256 2.34 17.47 10.01
C VAL A 256 3.69 18.02 10.48
N VAL A 257 4.10 17.66 11.70
CA VAL A 257 5.39 18.06 12.26
C VAL A 257 6.14 16.82 12.74
N ILE A 258 7.44 16.77 12.45
CA ILE A 258 8.38 15.78 12.99
C ILE A 258 9.59 16.53 13.55
N LYS A 259 9.99 16.20 14.78
CA LYS A 259 11.18 16.76 15.42
C LYS A 259 12.09 15.65 15.91
N TYR A 260 13.40 15.87 15.75
CA TYR A 260 14.41 15.00 16.33
C TYR A 260 14.63 15.37 17.80
N VAL A 261 14.40 14.41 18.69
CA VAL A 261 14.60 14.57 20.14
C VAL A 261 15.36 13.33 20.64
N PRO A 262 16.70 13.38 20.76
CA PRO A 262 17.53 12.21 21.06
C PRO A 262 17.07 11.40 22.28
N TYR A 263 16.58 12.09 23.32
CA TYR A 263 16.23 11.49 24.60
C TYR A 263 15.20 10.35 24.51
N VAL A 264 14.23 10.44 23.58
CA VAL A 264 13.17 9.43 23.49
C VAL A 264 13.58 8.18 22.69
N GLY A 265 14.75 8.18 22.05
CA GLY A 265 15.24 7.05 21.28
C GLY A 265 14.21 6.54 20.25
N ASP A 266 13.95 5.24 20.24
CA ASP A 266 12.95 4.60 19.36
C ASP A 266 11.49 4.80 19.84
N SER A 267 11.29 5.29 21.07
CA SER A 267 9.99 5.54 21.70
C SER A 267 9.38 6.85 21.21
N LYS A 268 9.02 6.87 19.92
CA LYS A 268 8.38 7.97 19.24
C LYS A 268 7.11 8.43 19.98
N ARG A 269 6.93 9.73 20.13
CA ARG A 269 5.69 10.34 20.62
C ARG A 269 4.91 10.96 19.47
N ALA A 270 3.64 10.63 19.37
CA ALA A 270 2.68 11.24 18.47
C ALA A 270 1.64 12.01 19.30
N MET A 271 1.39 13.25 18.91
CA MET A 271 0.38 14.11 19.52
C MET A 271 -0.47 14.69 18.41
N ASP A 272 -1.76 14.37 18.42
CA ASP A 272 -2.68 14.77 17.38
C ASP A 272 -3.85 15.54 17.99
N GLU A 273 -4.25 16.62 17.33
CA GLU A 273 -5.49 17.34 17.63
C GLU A 273 -6.39 17.28 16.39
N TYR A 274 -7.63 16.85 16.59
CA TYR A 274 -8.68 16.84 15.58
C TYR A 274 -9.79 17.76 16.05
N THR A 275 -9.95 18.91 15.40
CA THR A 275 -11.08 19.81 15.62
C THR A 275 -12.08 19.63 14.49
N SER A 276 -13.34 19.48 14.85
CA SER A 276 -14.43 19.23 13.91
C SER A 276 -15.62 20.14 14.19
N GLU A 277 -16.35 20.51 13.14
CA GLU A 277 -17.66 21.12 13.24
C GLU A 277 -18.74 20.04 13.41
N ILE A 278 -19.70 20.34 14.29
CA ILE A 278 -20.85 19.49 14.60
C ILE A 278 -22.15 20.31 14.53
N PHE A 279 -23.26 19.67 14.85
CA PHE A 279 -24.60 20.26 14.78
C PHE A 279 -24.69 21.66 15.43
N MET A 280 -25.45 22.56 14.79
CA MET A 280 -25.74 23.92 15.27
C MET A 280 -24.50 24.80 15.51
N GLY A 281 -23.44 24.62 14.71
CA GLY A 281 -22.20 25.39 14.82
C GLY A 281 -21.34 25.03 16.03
N GLY A 282 -21.67 23.92 16.71
CA GLY A 282 -20.83 23.38 17.78
C GLY A 282 -19.48 22.89 17.26
N LYS A 283 -18.54 22.71 18.18
CA LYS A 283 -17.22 22.12 17.90
C LYS A 283 -16.99 20.88 18.73
N SER A 284 -16.32 19.89 18.14
CA SER A 284 -15.79 18.71 18.81
C SER A 284 -14.28 18.71 18.66
N THR A 285 -13.54 18.51 19.75
CA THR A 285 -12.08 18.44 19.72
C THR A 285 -11.61 17.14 20.37
N ILE A 286 -10.80 16.38 19.64
CA ILE A 286 -10.16 15.15 20.12
C ILE A 286 -8.66 15.41 20.19
N VAL A 287 -8.10 15.32 21.40
CA VAL A 287 -6.64 15.36 21.62
C VAL A 287 -6.17 13.94 21.91
N LEU A 288 -5.22 13.47 21.12
CA LEU A 288 -4.65 12.13 21.22
C LEU A 288 -3.16 12.24 21.54
N HIS A 289 -2.70 11.48 22.54
CA HIS A 289 -1.28 11.23 22.76
C HIS A 289 -1.01 9.73 22.60
N ASN A 290 -0.04 9.39 21.76
CA ASN A 290 0.34 8.01 21.47
C ASN A 290 1.86 7.82 21.63
N THR A 291 2.24 6.92 22.55
CA THR A 291 3.62 6.45 22.69
C THR A 291 3.81 5.23 21.81
N CYS A 292 4.67 5.35 20.80
CA CYS A 292 4.93 4.34 19.79
C CYS A 292 6.39 3.89 19.91
N GLU A 293 6.64 2.65 20.32
CA GLU A 293 7.93 2.00 20.06
C GLU A 293 7.98 1.69 18.56
N ASP A 294 8.57 2.60 17.78
CA ASP A 294 8.32 2.68 16.34
C ASP A 294 8.83 1.42 15.62
N SER A 295 9.98 0.91 16.02
CA SER A 295 10.53 -0.34 15.48
C SER A 295 9.66 -1.56 15.85
N LEU A 296 9.09 -1.60 17.06
CA LEU A 296 8.20 -2.70 17.48
C LEU A 296 6.86 -2.69 16.75
N LEU A 297 6.39 -1.52 16.32
CA LEU A 297 5.21 -1.40 15.45
C LEU A 297 5.54 -1.70 13.97
N ALA A 298 6.73 -1.34 13.50
CA ALA A 298 7.14 -1.52 12.11
C ALA A 298 7.56 -2.96 11.78
N ALA A 299 8.25 -3.65 12.69
CA ALA A 299 8.72 -5.02 12.47
C ALA A 299 7.61 -6.02 12.04
N PRO A 300 6.43 -6.10 12.72
CA PRO A 300 5.35 -6.98 12.26
C PRO A 300 4.76 -6.54 10.91
N ILE A 301 4.76 -5.24 10.59
CA ILE A 301 4.31 -4.74 9.29
C ILE A 301 5.24 -5.21 8.17
N ILE A 302 6.56 -5.20 8.39
CA ILE A 302 7.53 -5.76 7.45
C ILE A 302 7.24 -7.23 7.17
N LEU A 303 6.95 -8.01 8.23
CA LEU A 303 6.57 -9.42 8.08
C LEU A 303 5.30 -9.57 7.25
N ASP A 304 4.24 -8.84 7.58
CA ASP A 304 2.97 -8.91 6.86
C ASP A 304 3.12 -8.48 5.39
N LEU A 305 3.88 -7.43 5.10
CA LEU A 305 4.16 -6.97 3.74
C LEU A 305 4.84 -8.06 2.90
N VAL A 306 5.87 -8.71 3.46
CA VAL A 306 6.62 -9.78 2.80
C VAL A 306 5.72 -11.00 2.57
N LEU A 307 4.94 -11.41 3.58
CA LEU A 307 4.04 -12.56 3.50
C LEU A 307 2.91 -12.34 2.49
N LEU A 308 2.26 -11.18 2.51
CA LEU A 308 1.20 -10.84 1.56
C LEU A 308 1.74 -10.71 0.14
N THR A 309 2.96 -10.18 -0.02
CA THR A 309 3.63 -10.10 -1.32
C THR A 309 3.90 -11.49 -1.87
N GLU A 310 4.48 -12.39 -1.08
CA GLU A 310 4.71 -13.78 -1.49
C GLU A 310 3.39 -14.45 -1.87
N LEU A 311 2.37 -14.35 -1.02
CA LEU A 311 1.05 -14.94 -1.27
C LEU A 311 0.44 -14.42 -2.58
N SER A 312 0.58 -13.13 -2.86
CA SER A 312 0.09 -12.52 -4.10
C SER A 312 0.73 -13.13 -5.35
N THR A 313 2.00 -13.56 -5.27
CA THR A 313 2.66 -14.26 -6.39
C THR A 313 2.10 -15.66 -6.67
N ARG A 314 1.37 -16.25 -5.71
CA ARG A 314 0.73 -17.57 -5.83
C ARG A 314 -0.72 -17.52 -6.30
N ILE A 315 -1.31 -16.33 -6.33
CA ILE A 315 -2.69 -16.12 -6.75
C ILE A 315 -2.71 -15.74 -8.23
N LYS A 316 -3.50 -16.48 -9.00
CA LYS A 316 -3.82 -16.17 -10.39
C LYS A 316 -5.33 -16.12 -10.56
N LEU A 317 -5.78 -15.29 -11.47
CA LEU A 317 -7.19 -15.13 -11.79
C LEU A 317 -7.41 -15.11 -13.30
N LYS A 318 -8.65 -15.37 -13.70
CA LYS A 318 -9.12 -15.33 -15.08
C LYS A 318 -10.58 -14.91 -15.07
N ALA A 319 -10.93 -13.86 -15.81
CA ALA A 319 -12.31 -13.43 -15.96
C ALA A 319 -13.08 -14.34 -16.94
N GLU A 320 -14.42 -14.34 -16.85
CA GLU A 320 -15.27 -14.98 -17.85
C GLU A 320 -15.00 -14.43 -19.25
N GLY A 321 -14.76 -15.34 -20.21
CA GLY A 321 -14.36 -15.01 -21.58
C GLY A 321 -12.85 -14.95 -21.82
N GLU A 322 -12.02 -14.93 -20.77
CA GLU A 322 -10.57 -15.02 -20.92
C GLU A 322 -10.09 -16.48 -21.06
N SER A 323 -9.02 -16.68 -21.83
CA SER A 323 -8.48 -18.02 -22.12
C SER A 323 -7.35 -18.45 -21.17
N LYS A 324 -6.70 -17.51 -20.48
CA LYS A 324 -5.49 -17.76 -19.69
C LYS A 324 -5.57 -17.10 -18.32
N PHE A 325 -5.09 -17.82 -17.30
CA PHE A 325 -4.85 -17.24 -15.98
C PHE A 325 -3.69 -16.24 -16.03
N HIS A 326 -3.86 -15.12 -15.35
CA HIS A 326 -2.84 -14.11 -15.16
C HIS A 326 -2.70 -13.78 -13.66
N SER A 327 -1.58 -13.16 -13.27
CA SER A 327 -1.40 -12.65 -11.90
C SER A 327 -2.21 -11.38 -11.69
N PHE A 328 -2.28 -10.90 -10.44
CA PHE A 328 -2.71 -9.52 -10.18
C PHE A 328 -1.87 -8.51 -10.96
N HIS A 329 -2.41 -7.30 -11.08
CA HIS A 329 -1.65 -6.17 -11.62
C HIS A 329 -0.32 -6.01 -10.84
N PRO A 330 0.82 -5.73 -11.51
CA PRO A 330 2.13 -5.66 -10.86
C PRO A 330 2.24 -4.64 -9.72
N VAL A 331 1.47 -3.55 -9.78
CA VAL A 331 1.27 -2.64 -8.65
C VAL A 331 0.36 -3.29 -7.60
N ALA A 332 0.94 -3.70 -6.48
CA ALA A 332 0.30 -4.51 -5.44
C ALA A 332 -0.55 -3.69 -4.47
N THR A 333 -1.75 -3.28 -4.91
CA THR A 333 -2.74 -2.58 -4.08
C THR A 333 -3.13 -3.36 -2.83
N ILE A 334 -2.99 -4.69 -2.84
CA ILE A 334 -3.21 -5.55 -1.68
C ILE A 334 -2.38 -5.12 -0.45
N LEU A 335 -1.25 -4.44 -0.65
CA LEU A 335 -0.36 -3.97 0.42
C LEU A 335 -0.82 -2.63 1.05
N SER A 336 -1.90 -2.02 0.56
CA SER A 336 -2.37 -0.67 0.98
C SER A 336 -2.68 -0.56 2.48
N TYR A 337 -3.13 -1.65 3.10
CA TYR A 337 -3.41 -1.71 4.56
C TYR A 337 -2.16 -1.41 5.42
N LEU A 338 -0.97 -1.69 4.86
CA LEU A 338 0.31 -1.64 5.54
C LEU A 338 1.17 -0.44 5.12
N THR A 339 0.71 0.37 4.16
CA THR A 339 1.43 1.51 3.57
C THR A 339 0.66 2.81 3.71
N LYS A 340 1.36 3.94 3.92
CA LYS A 340 0.76 5.26 4.18
C LYS A 340 0.27 5.94 2.92
N ALA A 341 1.04 5.82 1.84
CA ALA A 341 0.73 6.38 0.53
C ALA A 341 0.66 5.22 -0.48
N PRO A 342 -0.46 4.50 -0.55
CA PRO A 342 -0.54 3.30 -1.36
C PRO A 342 -0.27 3.58 -2.84
N LEU A 343 0.66 2.82 -3.43
CA LEU A 343 0.85 2.80 -4.87
C LEU A 343 -0.33 2.08 -5.52
N VAL A 344 -0.95 2.70 -6.52
CA VAL A 344 -2.12 2.16 -7.23
C VAL A 344 -1.89 2.11 -8.74
N PRO A 345 -2.54 1.20 -9.48
CA PRO A 345 -2.49 1.17 -10.93
C PRO A 345 -2.87 2.51 -11.54
N PRO A 346 -2.25 2.94 -12.66
CA PRO A 346 -2.58 4.18 -13.34
C PRO A 346 -4.09 4.29 -13.64
N GLY A 347 -4.67 5.45 -13.32
CA GLY A 347 -6.10 5.72 -13.54
C GLY A 347 -7.05 5.12 -12.50
N THR A 348 -6.54 4.50 -11.43
CA THR A 348 -7.37 3.97 -10.33
C THR A 348 -7.31 4.88 -9.09
N PRO A 349 -8.38 4.96 -8.28
CA PRO A 349 -8.40 5.80 -7.10
C PRO A 349 -7.58 5.21 -5.95
N VAL A 350 -6.98 6.07 -5.15
CA VAL A 350 -6.35 5.70 -3.87
C VAL A 350 -7.43 5.61 -2.80
N VAL A 351 -7.35 4.56 -1.96
CA VAL A 351 -8.22 4.39 -0.79
C VAL A 351 -7.33 4.28 0.44
N ASN A 352 -7.45 5.20 1.39
CA ASN A 352 -6.64 5.22 2.61
C ASN A 352 -7.36 4.68 3.84
N ALA A 353 -8.69 4.61 3.81
CA ALA A 353 -9.51 4.19 4.94
C ALA A 353 -9.17 2.76 5.36
N LEU A 354 -8.62 2.62 6.57
CA LEU A 354 -7.98 1.39 7.02
C LEU A 354 -8.95 0.20 7.02
N SER A 355 -10.19 0.44 7.46
CA SER A 355 -11.24 -0.59 7.49
C SER A 355 -11.60 -1.08 6.08
N LYS A 356 -11.64 -0.19 5.08
CA LYS A 356 -11.89 -0.54 3.67
C LYS A 356 -10.72 -1.34 3.09
N GLN A 357 -9.49 -0.94 3.39
CA GLN A 357 -8.28 -1.67 3.01
C GLN A 357 -8.24 -3.08 3.64
N ARG A 358 -8.64 -3.22 4.91
CA ARG A 358 -8.76 -4.52 5.59
C ARG A 358 -9.87 -5.38 4.99
N ALA A 359 -11.04 -4.81 4.70
CA ALA A 359 -12.13 -5.53 4.05
C ALA A 359 -11.73 -6.02 2.65
N MET A 360 -10.98 -5.22 1.88
CA MET A 360 -10.40 -5.65 0.61
C MET A 360 -9.50 -6.87 0.79
N LEU A 361 -8.57 -6.84 1.76
CA LEU A 361 -7.71 -7.99 2.07
C LEU A 361 -8.52 -9.25 2.40
N GLU A 362 -9.46 -9.14 3.34
CA GLU A 362 -10.33 -10.25 3.75
C GLU A 362 -11.11 -10.81 2.57
N ASN A 363 -11.72 -9.94 1.76
CA ASN A 363 -12.55 -10.35 0.64
C ASN A 363 -11.75 -10.99 -0.51
N ILE A 364 -10.51 -10.56 -0.77
CA ILE A 364 -9.61 -11.23 -1.72
C ILE A 364 -9.31 -12.66 -1.23
N LEU A 365 -8.98 -12.83 0.05
CA LEU A 365 -8.69 -14.16 0.62
C LEU A 365 -9.92 -15.07 0.60
N ARG A 366 -11.11 -14.51 0.88
CA ARG A 366 -12.39 -15.22 0.76
C ARG A 366 -12.70 -15.64 -0.67
N ALA A 367 -12.44 -14.77 -1.65
CA ALA A 367 -12.62 -15.09 -3.06
C ALA A 367 -11.71 -16.24 -3.50
N CYS A 368 -10.46 -16.31 -3.00
CA CYS A 368 -9.53 -17.42 -3.24
C CYS A 368 -10.06 -18.79 -2.77
N VAL A 369 -11.05 -18.80 -1.86
CA VAL A 369 -11.71 -20.02 -1.37
C VAL A 369 -13.22 -20.02 -1.68
N GLY A 370 -13.66 -19.22 -2.66
CA GLY A 370 -15.03 -19.22 -3.18
C GLY A 370 -16.11 -18.74 -2.21
N LEU A 371 -15.74 -18.01 -1.16
CA LEU A 371 -16.67 -17.40 -0.21
C LEU A 371 -17.08 -16.00 -0.68
N ALA A 372 -18.36 -15.65 -0.49
CA ALA A 372 -18.86 -14.30 -0.75
C ALA A 372 -18.26 -13.28 0.24
N PRO A 373 -18.22 -11.98 -0.09
CA PRO A 373 -17.81 -10.94 0.86
C PRO A 373 -18.64 -10.95 2.15
N GLU A 374 -18.04 -10.55 3.26
CA GLU A 374 -18.79 -10.30 4.49
C GLU A 374 -19.68 -9.07 4.31
N ASN A 375 -21.00 -9.29 4.39
CA ASN A 375 -22.00 -8.24 4.17
C ASN A 375 -22.48 -7.57 5.48
N ASN A 376 -22.21 -8.17 6.64
CA ASN A 376 -22.61 -7.69 7.96
C ASN A 376 -24.13 -7.47 8.15
N MET A 377 -24.98 -8.08 7.31
CA MET A 377 -26.43 -7.89 7.39
C MET A 377 -27.10 -8.72 8.49
N ILE A 378 -26.48 -9.86 8.87
CA ILE A 378 -26.89 -10.70 10.01
C ILE A 378 -28.39 -11.03 9.94
N LEU A 379 -28.88 -11.40 8.74
CA LEU A 379 -30.31 -11.59 8.46
C LEU A 379 -30.91 -12.83 9.14
N GLU A 380 -30.06 -13.74 9.59
CA GLU A 380 -30.38 -15.01 10.22
C GLU A 380 -30.90 -14.81 11.66
N TYR A 381 -30.66 -13.63 12.23
CA TYR A 381 -31.08 -13.24 13.57
C TYR A 381 -32.25 -12.22 13.56
N LYS A 382 -32.91 -12.05 12.41
CA LYS A 382 -34.02 -11.11 12.23
C LYS A 382 -35.39 -11.75 12.38
#